data_AF-A0A1C4IE21-F1
#
_entry.id   AF-A0A1C4IE21-F1
#
_cell.length_a   1.000
_cell.length_b   1.000
_cell.length_c   1.000
_cell.angle_alpha   90.00
_cell.angle_beta   90.00
_cell.angle_gamma   90.00
#
_symmetry.space_group_name_H-M   'P 1'
#
loop_
_entity.id
_entity.type
_entity.pdbx_description
1 polymer ?
#
loop_
_entity_poly.entity_id
_entity_poly.type
_entity_poly.pdbx_seq_one_letter_code
_entity_poly.pdbx_strand_id
1 'polypeptide(L)'
;MVLLGDISDLRLIYTAAEALHGALSAHALAFDIHVHSDSLILLLLHDSLELGTAAAFARLLGSSADLAAGLDLNRPRGVRRLAERMTWLVIGVTGCRVLVDGDPGCGHAPDHLALYLTGEQAHHLANRIENGLPSRRPLTP
;
A
#
# COMPACT_ATOMS: atom_id res chain seq x y z
N MET A 1 -0.18 -36.52 -10.15
CA MET A 1 0.95 -35.61 -10.43
C MET A 1 0.55 -34.25 -9.89
N VAL A 2 0.89 -33.97 -8.63
CA VAL A 2 0.56 -32.70 -7.95
C VAL A 2 1.66 -31.71 -8.29
N LEU A 3 1.27 -30.52 -8.74
CA LEU A 3 2.14 -29.45 -9.21
C LEU A 3 3.02 -28.94 -8.05
N LEU A 4 4.32 -29.23 -8.09
CA LEU A 4 5.32 -28.71 -7.15
C LEU A 4 5.50 -27.18 -7.23
N GLY A 5 4.91 -26.51 -8.25
CA GLY A 5 4.87 -25.05 -8.36
C GLY A 5 3.89 -24.38 -7.39
N ASP A 6 2.76 -25.03 -7.11
CA ASP A 6 1.63 -24.49 -6.36
C ASP A 6 1.98 -24.18 -4.88
N ILE A 7 2.78 -25.05 -4.25
CA ILE A 7 3.22 -24.87 -2.84
C ILE A 7 4.32 -23.81 -2.72
N SER A 8 5.14 -23.66 -3.76
CA SER A 8 6.28 -22.73 -3.74
C SER A 8 5.78 -21.29 -3.86
N ASP A 9 4.84 -21.03 -4.76
CA ASP A 9 4.24 -19.71 -4.96
C ASP A 9 3.41 -19.29 -3.74
N LEU A 10 2.66 -20.24 -3.14
CA LEU A 10 1.93 -19.99 -1.90
C LEU A 10 2.87 -19.57 -0.75
N ARG A 11 3.99 -20.27 -0.56
CA ARG A 11 4.96 -19.92 0.49
C ARG A 11 5.58 -18.54 0.24
N LEU A 12 5.88 -18.20 -1.01
CA LEU A 12 6.45 -16.91 -1.37
C LEU A 12 5.48 -15.76 -1.05
N ILE A 13 4.19 -15.92 -1.35
CA ILE A 13 3.22 -14.86 -1.09
C ILE A 13 2.97 -14.63 0.40
N TYR A 14 2.92 -15.69 1.22
CA TYR A 14 2.84 -15.53 2.68
C TYR A 14 4.08 -14.86 3.24
N THR A 15 5.27 -15.22 2.76
CA THR A 15 6.53 -14.58 3.19
C THR A 15 6.54 -13.10 2.83
N ALA A 16 6.06 -12.73 1.64
CA ALA A 16 5.96 -11.34 1.22
C ALA A 16 4.92 -10.55 2.04
N ALA A 17 3.77 -11.16 2.36
CA ALA A 17 2.76 -10.57 3.22
C ALA A 17 3.28 -10.35 4.64
N GLU A 18 4.01 -11.32 5.21
CA GLU A 18 4.66 -11.21 6.53
C GLU A 18 5.72 -10.11 6.55
N ALA A 19 6.57 -10.02 5.52
CA ALA A 19 7.57 -8.96 5.41
C ALA A 19 6.91 -7.58 5.36
N LEU A 20 5.85 -7.41 4.55
CA LEU A 20 5.11 -6.16 4.48
C LEU A 20 4.41 -5.82 5.81
N HIS A 21 3.82 -6.83 6.47
CA HIS A 21 3.23 -6.66 7.80
C HIS A 21 4.27 -6.21 8.82
N GLY A 22 5.43 -6.87 8.86
CA GLY A 22 6.54 -6.52 9.75
C GLY A 22 7.01 -5.08 9.54
N ALA A 23 7.21 -4.68 8.29
CA ALA A 23 7.60 -3.31 7.94
C ALA A 23 6.56 -2.28 8.40
N LEU A 24 5.26 -2.52 8.16
CA LEU A 24 4.19 -1.57 8.51
C LEU A 24 3.89 -1.51 10.02
N SER A 25 3.98 -2.64 10.73
CA SER A 25 3.74 -2.73 12.17
C SER A 25 4.68 -1.84 12.99
N ALA A 26 5.83 -1.46 12.44
CA ALA A 26 6.75 -0.51 13.07
C ALA A 26 6.25 0.96 13.09
N HIS A 27 5.18 1.29 12.35
CA HIS A 27 4.82 2.68 12.03
C HIS A 27 3.46 3.17 12.56
N ALA A 28 2.85 2.47 13.53
CA ALA A 28 1.57 2.87 14.16
C ALA A 28 0.44 3.19 13.15
N LEU A 29 0.44 2.50 12.01
CA LEU A 29 -0.61 2.60 11.00
C LEU A 29 -1.76 1.65 11.36
N ALA A 30 -3.00 2.06 11.08
CA ALA A 30 -4.15 1.16 11.15
C ALA A 30 -4.29 0.43 9.82
N PHE A 31 -3.93 -0.85 9.77
CA PHE A 31 -3.97 -1.62 8.53
C PHE A 31 -4.31 -3.09 8.78
N ASP A 32 -4.80 -3.75 7.73
CA ASP A 32 -4.90 -5.21 7.65
C ASP A 32 -4.21 -5.71 6.39
N ILE A 33 -3.67 -6.93 6.46
CA ILE A 33 -3.12 -7.64 5.31
C ILE A 33 -3.80 -8.99 5.20
N HIS A 34 -4.30 -9.29 4.01
CA HIS A 34 -4.92 -10.57 3.68
C HIS A 34 -4.25 -11.17 2.44
N VAL A 35 -3.84 -12.43 2.52
CA VAL A 35 -3.51 -13.21 1.32
C VAL A 35 -4.83 -13.69 0.73
N HIS A 36 -5.22 -13.13 -0.41
CA HIS A 36 -6.51 -13.41 -1.05
C HIS A 36 -6.44 -14.62 -1.98
N SER A 37 -5.27 -14.87 -2.58
CA SER A 37 -4.97 -16.03 -3.42
C SER A 37 -3.47 -16.35 -3.39
N ASP A 38 -3.03 -17.36 -4.13
CA ASP A 38 -1.62 -17.71 -4.34
C ASP A 38 -0.77 -16.58 -4.95
N SER A 39 -1.40 -15.57 -5.53
CA SER A 39 -0.73 -14.52 -6.32
C SER A 39 -1.16 -13.09 -5.93
N LEU A 40 -2.11 -12.95 -5.00
CA LEU A 40 -2.67 -11.66 -4.59
C LEU A 40 -2.68 -11.44 -3.07
N ILE A 41 -2.08 -10.34 -2.65
CA ILE A 41 -2.15 -9.77 -1.30
C ILE A 41 -3.05 -8.54 -1.36
N LEU A 42 -3.98 -8.44 -0.43
CA LEU A 42 -4.79 -7.26 -0.18
C LEU A 42 -4.24 -6.56 1.07
N LEU A 43 -3.78 -5.32 0.90
CA LEU A 43 -3.45 -4.41 2.00
C LEU A 43 -4.61 -3.41 2.13
N LEU A 44 -5.24 -3.41 3.30
CA LEU A 44 -6.26 -2.44 3.68
C LEU A 44 -5.63 -1.39 4.58
N LEU A 45 -5.68 -0.12 4.18
CA LEU A 45 -5.34 1.01 5.02
C LEU A 45 -6.64 1.57 5.58
N HIS A 46 -6.86 1.37 6.88
CA HIS A 46 -8.05 1.84 7.56
C HIS A 46 -7.89 3.31 7.87
N ASP A 47 -8.83 4.11 7.38
CA ASP A 47 -8.81 5.53 7.58
C ASP A 47 -10.07 6.03 8.28
N SER A 48 -9.90 6.39 9.55
CA SER A 48 -10.94 7.03 10.34
C SER A 48 -10.89 8.54 10.16
N LEU A 49 -12.02 9.14 9.73
CA LEU A 49 -12.42 10.56 9.73
C LEU A 49 -11.46 11.66 9.20
N GLU A 50 -10.17 11.41 9.00
CA GLU A 50 -9.18 12.42 8.56
C GLU A 50 -8.10 11.88 7.60
N LEU A 51 -8.27 10.67 7.07
CA LEU A 51 -7.34 9.96 6.19
C LEU A 51 -5.84 9.97 6.59
N GLY A 52 -5.59 9.92 7.90
CA GLY A 52 -4.25 9.99 8.49
C GLY A 52 -3.38 8.77 8.17
N THR A 53 -3.97 7.58 8.04
CA THR A 53 -3.26 6.34 7.73
C THR A 53 -2.72 6.37 6.30
N ALA A 54 -3.54 6.72 5.31
CA ALA A 54 -3.08 6.82 3.92
C ALA A 54 -1.98 7.88 3.76
N ALA A 55 -2.13 9.03 4.42
CA ALA A 55 -1.12 10.10 4.39
C ALA A 55 0.19 9.70 5.09
N ALA A 56 0.11 8.96 6.20
CA ALA A 56 1.29 8.44 6.89
C ALA A 56 1.98 7.34 6.07
N PHE A 57 1.22 6.41 5.48
CA PHE A 57 1.74 5.42 4.54
C PHE A 57 2.44 6.07 3.35
N ALA A 58 1.85 7.10 2.75
CA ALA A 58 2.48 7.84 1.65
C ALA A 58 3.82 8.46 2.02
N ARG A 59 3.96 8.95 3.26
CA ARG A 59 5.23 9.49 3.78
C ARG A 59 6.28 8.41 3.93
N LEU A 60 5.93 7.20 4.36
CA LEU A 60 6.85 6.06 4.41
C LEU A 60 7.37 5.70 3.01
N LEU A 61 6.53 5.85 1.99
CA LEU A 61 6.94 5.66 0.59
C LEU A 61 7.80 6.82 0.05
N GLY A 62 7.99 7.89 0.82
CA GLY A 62 8.81 9.04 0.46
C GLY A 62 8.05 10.17 -0.23
N SER A 63 6.71 10.20 -0.13
CA SER A 63 5.95 11.39 -0.54
C SER A 63 6.26 12.55 0.40
N SER A 64 6.80 13.63 -0.15
CA SER A 64 6.97 14.90 0.56
C SER A 64 5.72 15.78 0.54
N ALA A 65 4.78 15.49 -0.38
CA ALA A 65 3.53 16.21 -0.52
C ALA A 65 2.39 15.48 0.18
N ASP A 66 1.47 16.26 0.74
CA ASP A 66 0.20 15.75 1.24
C ASP A 66 -0.66 15.27 0.07
N LEU A 67 -0.86 13.95 -0.04
CA LEU A 67 -1.68 13.34 -1.10
C LEU A 67 -3.16 13.72 -0.98
N ALA A 68 -3.63 14.12 0.20
CA ALA A 68 -5.00 14.51 0.44
C ALA A 68 -5.27 16.00 0.11
N ALA A 69 -4.22 16.79 -0.11
CA ALA A 69 -4.35 18.23 -0.32
C ALA A 69 -5.36 18.59 -1.43
N GLY A 70 -6.34 19.42 -1.06
CA GLY A 70 -7.40 19.90 -1.94
C GLY A 70 -8.48 18.88 -2.30
N LEU A 71 -8.53 17.73 -1.62
CA LEU A 71 -9.59 16.73 -1.82
C LEU A 71 -10.65 16.86 -0.71
N ASP A 72 -11.93 16.80 -1.10
CA ASP A 72 -13.03 16.62 -0.15
C ASP A 72 -13.27 15.13 0.07
N LEU A 73 -12.69 14.63 1.15
CA LEU A 73 -12.63 13.19 1.45
C LEU A 73 -13.93 12.63 2.04
N ASN A 74 -14.83 13.50 2.48
CA ASN A 74 -16.19 13.10 2.87
C ASN A 74 -17.08 12.76 1.65
N ARG A 75 -16.51 12.85 0.44
CA ARG A 75 -17.20 12.54 -0.82
C ARG A 75 -16.49 11.37 -1.52
N PRO A 76 -17.25 10.44 -2.12
CA PRO A 76 -16.69 9.33 -2.91
C PRO A 76 -15.67 9.79 -3.96
N ARG A 77 -15.88 10.97 -4.56
CA ARG A 77 -14.97 11.54 -5.54
C ARG A 77 -13.61 11.91 -4.96
N GLY A 78 -13.54 12.41 -3.71
CA GLY A 78 -12.30 12.74 -3.05
C GLY A 78 -11.51 11.48 -2.68
N VAL A 79 -12.19 10.48 -2.11
CA VAL A 79 -11.60 9.16 -1.80
C VAL A 79 -11.03 8.50 -3.06
N ARG A 80 -11.80 8.48 -4.16
CA ARG A 80 -11.32 7.97 -5.44
C ARG A 80 -10.09 8.72 -5.97
N ARG A 81 -10.08 10.06 -5.87
CA ARG A 81 -8.92 10.87 -6.29
C ARG A 81 -7.69 10.59 -5.43
N LEU A 82 -7.87 10.32 -4.15
CA LEU A 82 -6.80 9.90 -3.27
C LEU A 82 -6.26 8.53 -3.67
N ALA A 83 -7.13 7.55 -3.95
CA ALA A 83 -6.74 6.24 -4.46
C ALA A 83 -5.96 6.34 -5.79
N GLU A 84 -6.39 7.20 -6.71
CA GLU A 84 -5.66 7.51 -7.95
C GLU A 84 -4.27 8.09 -7.66
N ARG A 85 -4.14 9.03 -6.72
CA ARG A 85 -2.84 9.59 -6.32
C ARG A 85 -1.92 8.56 -5.65
N MET A 86 -2.49 7.72 -4.77
CA MET A 86 -1.78 6.62 -4.13
C MET A 86 -1.29 5.60 -5.14
N THR A 87 -2.11 5.29 -6.16
CA THR A 87 -1.72 4.42 -7.27
C THR A 87 -0.42 4.90 -7.92
N TRP A 88 -0.33 6.18 -8.27
CA TRP A 88 0.89 6.73 -8.88
C TRP A 88 2.11 6.65 -7.97
N LEU A 89 1.94 6.92 -6.68
CA LEU A 89 3.02 6.81 -5.70
C LEU A 89 3.54 5.38 -5.61
N VAL A 90 2.63 4.41 -5.46
CA VAL A 90 2.97 2.99 -5.34
C VAL A 90 3.60 2.45 -6.64
N ILE A 91 3.12 2.89 -7.80
CA ILE A 91 3.77 2.60 -9.09
C ILE A 91 5.21 3.12 -9.10
N GLY A 92 5.43 4.35 -8.61
CA GLY A 92 6.77 4.93 -8.52
C GLY A 92 7.72 4.14 -7.61
N VAL A 93 7.20 3.46 -6.59
CA VAL A 93 7.99 2.62 -5.68
C VAL A 93 8.24 1.22 -6.25
N THR A 94 7.20 0.58 -6.77
CA THR A 94 7.25 -0.81 -7.24
C THR A 94 7.75 -0.94 -8.68
N GLY A 95 7.76 0.15 -9.45
CA GLY A 95 8.06 0.14 -10.89
C GLY A 95 6.98 -0.54 -11.74
N CYS A 96 5.87 -0.98 -11.15
CA CYS A 96 4.84 -1.78 -11.79
C CYS A 96 3.43 -1.26 -11.46
N ARG A 97 2.46 -1.60 -12.30
CA ARG A 97 1.06 -1.20 -12.09
C ARG A 97 0.49 -1.88 -10.85
N VAL A 98 -0.01 -1.07 -9.91
CA VAL A 98 -0.76 -1.53 -8.73
C VAL A 98 -2.16 -0.97 -8.82
N LEU A 99 -3.16 -1.80 -8.49
CA LEU A 99 -4.54 -1.34 -8.33
C LEU A 99 -4.70 -0.84 -6.90
N VAL A 100 -5.11 0.42 -6.76
CA VAL A 100 -5.55 0.98 -5.49
C VAL A 100 -6.99 1.41 -5.66
N ASP A 101 -7.87 0.86 -4.83
CA ASP A 101 -9.27 1.26 -4.75
C ASP A 101 -9.50 2.04 -3.46
N GLY A 102 -10.42 2.99 -3.52
CA GLY A 102 -10.82 3.77 -2.36
C GLY A 102 -12.30 3.58 -2.12
N ASP A 103 -12.62 2.93 -1.01
CA ASP A 103 -14.00 2.72 -0.61
C ASP A 103 -14.37 3.80 0.43
N PRO A 104 -15.27 4.74 0.07
CA PRO A 104 -15.87 5.61 1.06
C PRO A 104 -16.76 4.72 1.95
N GLY A 105 -16.33 4.50 3.18
CA GLY A 105 -17.01 3.64 4.14
C GLY A 105 -18.49 3.98 4.26
N CYS A 106 -19.29 3.00 4.65
CA CYS A 106 -20.68 3.26 5.01
C CYS A 106 -20.75 3.82 6.45
N GLY A 107 -21.89 4.34 6.91
CA GLY A 107 -22.03 4.92 8.26
C GLY A 107 -21.65 4.01 9.45
N HIS A 108 -21.24 2.75 9.21
CA HIS A 108 -20.80 1.77 10.19
C HIS A 108 -19.34 1.30 10.01
N ALA A 109 -18.64 1.73 8.96
CA ALA A 109 -17.27 1.32 8.67
C ALA A 109 -16.43 2.55 8.26
N PRO A 110 -15.18 2.67 8.71
CA PRO A 110 -14.29 3.74 8.29
C PRO A 110 -14.04 3.67 6.77
N ASP A 111 -13.67 4.82 6.19
CA ASP A 111 -13.14 4.85 4.83
C ASP A 111 -11.88 3.98 4.77
N HIS A 112 -11.61 3.35 3.63
CA HIS A 112 -10.38 2.61 3.48
C HIS A 112 -9.81 2.71 2.06
N LEU A 113 -8.49 2.56 1.98
CA LEU A 113 -7.81 2.30 0.72
C LEU A 113 -7.42 0.82 0.65
N ALA A 114 -7.83 0.15 -0.41
CA ALA A 114 -7.48 -1.23 -0.72
C ALA A 114 -6.38 -1.25 -1.78
N LEU A 115 -5.22 -1.79 -1.43
CA LEU A 115 -4.11 -2.02 -2.36
C LEU A 115 -4.04 -3.51 -2.71
N TYR A 116 -4.09 -3.80 -4.00
CA TYR A 116 -4.01 -5.15 -4.55
C TYR A 116 -2.61 -5.38 -5.10
N LEU A 117 -1.86 -6.24 -4.41
CA LEU A 117 -0.42 -6.41 -4.58
C LEU A 117 -0.07 -7.84 -4.98
N THR A 118 0.88 -8.01 -5.89
CA THR A 118 1.60 -9.27 -6.03
C THR A 118 2.61 -9.45 -4.90
N GLY A 119 3.12 -10.67 -4.72
CA GLY A 119 4.20 -10.92 -3.74
C GLY A 119 5.45 -10.06 -3.98
N GLU A 120 5.85 -9.87 -5.24
CA GLU A 120 6.97 -8.99 -5.60
C GLU A 120 6.70 -7.52 -5.23
N GLN A 121 5.50 -7.02 -5.51
CA GLN A 121 5.11 -5.65 -5.16
C GLN A 121 5.10 -5.43 -3.65
N ALA A 122 4.57 -6.38 -2.88
CA ALA A 122 4.59 -6.35 -1.43
C ALA A 122 6.04 -6.34 -0.89
N HIS A 123 6.93 -7.14 -1.47
CA HIS A 123 8.34 -7.16 -1.09
C HIS A 123 9.05 -5.82 -1.40
N HIS A 124 8.79 -5.22 -2.56
CA HIS A 124 9.33 -3.89 -2.88
C HIS A 124 8.84 -2.81 -1.92
N LEU A 125 7.55 -2.85 -1.53
CA LEU A 125 7.01 -1.93 -0.53
C LEU A 125 7.65 -2.13 0.84
N ALA A 126 7.78 -3.38 1.31
CA ALA A 126 8.44 -3.70 2.58
C ALA A 126 9.87 -3.16 2.60
N ASN A 127 10.67 -3.48 1.58
CA ASN A 127 12.04 -2.99 1.45
C ASN A 127 12.11 -1.46 1.43
N ARG A 128 11.16 -0.80 0.77
CA ARG A 128 11.10 0.66 0.73
C ARG A 128 10.82 1.27 2.11
N ILE A 129 9.90 0.68 2.87
CA ILE A 129 9.52 1.16 4.19
C ILE A 129 10.70 0.98 5.16
N GLU A 130 11.35 -0.18 5.16
CA GLU A 130 12.46 -0.50 6.06
C GLU A 130 13.73 0.31 5.76
N ASN A 131 14.07 0.51 4.48
CA ASN A 131 15.31 1.16 4.07
C ASN A 131 15.14 2.66 3.78
N GLY A 132 13.92 3.17 3.78
CA GLY A 132 13.60 4.55 3.42
C GLY A 132 13.89 4.89 1.95
N LEU A 133 13.90 6.19 1.65
CA LEU A 133 14.37 6.71 0.35
C LEU A 133 15.86 6.34 0.18
N PRO A 134 16.30 5.74 -0.94
CA PRO A 134 17.72 5.71 -1.24
C PRO A 134 18.18 7.17 -1.31
N SER A 135 19.21 7.52 -0.54
CA SER A 135 19.82 8.84 -0.56
C SER A 135 20.04 9.24 -2.01
N ARG A 136 19.26 10.21 -2.52
CA ARG A 136 19.52 10.81 -3.82
C ARG A 136 20.95 11.33 -3.74
N ARG A 137 21.91 10.68 -4.41
CA ARG A 137 23.18 11.33 -4.67
C ARG A 137 22.86 12.66 -5.34
N PRO A 138 23.38 13.79 -4.85
CA PRO A 138 23.23 15.04 -5.58
C PRO A 138 23.78 14.79 -6.98
N LEU A 139 22.99 15.15 -7.99
CA LEU A 139 23.50 15.33 -9.34
C LEU A 139 24.51 16.47 -9.21
N THR A 140 25.79 16.13 -9.12
CA THR A 140 26.86 17.11 -9.25
C THR A 140 26.74 17.74 -10.64
N PRO A 141 26.82 19.08 -10.74
CA PRO A 141 26.70 19.80 -12.00
C PRO A 141 27.81 19.41 -13.00
#